data_AF-A0AAW2U9U0-F1
#
_entry.id   AF-A0AAW2U9U0-F1
#
_cell.length_a   1.000
_cell.length_b   1.000
_cell.length_c   1.000
_cell.angle_alpha   90.00
_cell.angle_beta   90.00
_cell.angle_gamma   90.00
#
_symmetry.space_group_name_H-M   'P 1'
#
loop_
_entity.id
_entity.type
_entity.pdbx_description
1 polymer ?
#
loop_
_entity_poly.entity_id
_entity_poly.type
_entity_poly.pdbx_seq_one_letter_code
_entity_poly.pdbx_strand_id
1 'polypeptide(L)'
;MKINGSYFTFDVPLQVIPRFQPENLKHNNKLYERVKDMAIRKGCTTSQLALAWVHHRGNDVCPIPGTTRIHNVKQNIGALAVKLTAEEMAELDDIASLVKGDRYGPEIATWRHEETPPLSSWKVINNA
;
A
#
# COMPACT_ATOMS: atom_id res chain seq x y z
N MET A 1 21.00 -6.77 6.44
CA MET A 1 22.35 -7.28 6.11
C MET A 1 23.01 -6.25 5.21
N LYS A 2 24.16 -5.68 5.62
CA LYS A 2 24.85 -4.61 4.88
C LYS A 2 25.80 -5.28 3.90
N ILE A 3 25.52 -5.21 2.60
CA ILE A 3 26.46 -5.64 1.54
C ILE A 3 26.73 -4.39 0.70
N ASN A 4 28.01 -3.98 0.64
CA ASN A 4 28.55 -2.94 -0.25
C ASN A 4 27.92 -1.53 -0.25
N GLY A 5 27.42 -1.04 0.89
CA GLY A 5 27.04 0.38 1.02
C GLY A 5 25.79 0.81 0.23
N SER A 6 25.24 -0.06 -0.61
CA SER A 6 23.91 0.05 -1.20
C SER A 6 22.88 -0.51 -0.22
N TYR A 7 21.94 0.33 0.21
CA TYR A 7 20.75 -0.14 0.90
C TYR A 7 19.95 -1.00 -0.10
N PHE A 8 19.57 -2.23 0.28
CA PHE A 8 18.43 -2.89 -0.35
C PHE A 8 17.20 -2.02 -0.05
N THR A 9 16.89 -1.09 -0.94
CA THR A 9 15.60 -0.40 -0.90
C THR A 9 14.59 -1.36 -1.48
N PHE A 10 13.87 -2.07 -0.61
CA PHE A 10 12.65 -2.79 -0.98
C PHE A 10 11.53 -1.83 -1.43
N ASP A 11 11.78 -0.53 -1.36
CA ASP A 11 10.86 0.53 -1.74
C ASP A 11 10.82 0.67 -3.27
N VAL A 12 9.73 0.21 -3.87
CA VAL A 12 9.40 0.49 -5.26
C VAL A 12 9.18 2.00 -5.42
N PRO A 13 9.94 2.72 -6.27
CA PRO A 13 9.73 4.13 -6.48
C PRO A 13 8.32 4.41 -7.01
N LEU A 14 7.61 5.40 -6.45
CA LEU A 14 6.26 5.74 -6.93
C LEU A 14 6.25 6.08 -8.44
N GLN A 15 7.36 6.63 -8.94
CA GLN A 15 7.55 7.00 -10.35
C GLN A 15 7.47 5.82 -11.32
N VAL A 16 7.66 4.57 -10.87
CA VAL A 16 7.57 3.39 -11.75
C VAL A 16 6.19 2.71 -11.71
N ILE A 17 5.30 3.15 -10.82
CA ILE A 17 3.97 2.58 -10.66
C ILE A 17 2.99 3.33 -11.57
N PRO A 18 2.28 2.67 -12.50
CA PRO A 18 1.40 3.33 -13.47
C PRO A 18 0.32 4.24 -12.85
N ARG A 19 -0.21 3.89 -11.67
CA ARG A 19 -1.21 4.69 -10.94
C ARG A 19 -0.74 6.08 -10.52
N PHE A 20 0.57 6.28 -10.41
CA PHE A 20 1.19 7.55 -9.97
C PHE A 20 1.81 8.35 -11.12
N GLN A 21 1.64 7.91 -12.38
CA GLN A 21 2.02 8.72 -13.55
C GLN A 21 1.16 9.99 -13.62
N PRO A 22 1.65 11.11 -14.15
CA PRO A 22 1.01 12.42 -14.02
C PRO A 22 -0.48 12.46 -14.36
N GLU A 23 -0.88 11.86 -15.48
CA GLU A 23 -2.28 11.82 -15.92
C GLU A 23 -3.16 10.93 -15.03
N ASN A 24 -2.67 9.74 -14.69
CA ASN A 24 -3.36 8.79 -13.81
C ASN A 24 -3.47 9.35 -12.39
N LEU A 25 -2.41 9.99 -11.87
CA LEU A 25 -2.40 10.62 -10.56
C LEU A 25 -3.43 11.76 -10.49
N LYS A 26 -3.49 12.62 -11.51
CA LYS A 26 -4.50 13.70 -11.59
C LYS A 26 -5.92 13.15 -11.59
N HIS A 27 -6.17 12.05 -12.30
CA HIS A 27 -7.47 11.36 -12.31
C HIS A 27 -7.76 10.70 -10.95
N ASN A 28 -6.84 9.91 -10.43
CA ASN A 28 -6.97 9.16 -9.18
C ASN A 28 -7.11 10.08 -7.96
N ASN A 29 -6.50 11.27 -7.98
CA ASN A 29 -6.69 12.27 -6.93
C ASN A 29 -8.15 12.73 -6.81
N LYS A 30 -8.90 12.81 -7.91
CA LYS A 30 -10.34 13.13 -7.85
C LYS A 30 -11.13 12.02 -7.18
N LEU A 31 -10.74 10.77 -7.41
CA LEU A 31 -11.34 9.60 -6.76
C LEU A 31 -11.00 9.59 -5.26
N TYR A 32 -9.76 9.93 -4.91
CA TYR A 32 -9.32 10.07 -3.52
C TYR A 32 -10.14 11.11 -2.76
N GLU A 33 -10.43 12.29 -3.34
CA GLU A 33 -11.26 13.29 -2.67
C GLU A 33 -12.68 12.75 -2.37
N ARG A 34 -13.27 11.93 -3.24
CA ARG A 34 -14.56 11.27 -2.95
C ARG A 34 -14.47 10.32 -1.74
N VAL A 35 -13.41 9.53 -1.65
CA VAL A 35 -13.16 8.65 -0.48
C VAL A 35 -12.97 9.48 0.79
N LYS A 36 -12.26 10.60 0.69
CA LYS A 36 -12.04 11.53 1.80
C LYS A 36 -13.34 12.16 2.29
N ASP A 37 -14.20 12.61 1.39
CA ASP A 37 -15.52 13.16 1.75
C ASP A 37 -16.38 12.11 2.46
N MET A 38 -16.35 10.85 1.99
CA MET A 38 -17.01 9.74 2.68
C MET A 38 -16.43 9.50 4.08
N ALA A 39 -15.10 9.49 4.22
CA ALA A 39 -14.44 9.29 5.50
C ALA A 39 -14.83 10.39 6.51
N ILE A 40 -14.92 11.65 6.06
CA ILE A 40 -15.40 12.79 6.85
C ILE A 40 -16.85 12.57 7.28
N ARG A 41 -17.77 12.23 6.36
CA ARG A 41 -19.17 11.93 6.68
C ARG A 41 -19.30 10.79 7.71
N LYS A 42 -18.42 9.80 7.63
CA LYS A 42 -18.39 8.64 8.53
C LYS A 42 -17.72 8.92 9.88
N GLY A 43 -16.99 10.03 10.01
CA GLY A 43 -16.22 10.36 11.21
C GLY A 43 -14.99 9.49 11.42
N CYS A 44 -14.35 9.02 10.34
CA CYS A 44 -13.14 8.20 10.41
C CYS A 44 -12.04 8.75 9.48
N THR A 45 -10.82 8.22 9.58
CA THR A 45 -9.74 8.59 8.65
C THR A 45 -9.87 7.84 7.33
N THR A 46 -9.29 8.38 6.25
CA THR A 46 -9.29 7.70 4.93
C THR A 46 -8.63 6.33 4.99
N SER A 47 -7.58 6.17 5.81
CA SER A 47 -6.93 4.87 6.03
C SER A 47 -7.84 3.89 6.78
N GLN A 48 -8.58 4.36 7.78
CA GLN A 48 -9.57 3.52 8.48
C GLN A 48 -10.69 3.09 7.54
N LEU A 49 -11.23 4.00 6.74
CA LEU A 49 -12.27 3.71 5.76
C LEU A 49 -11.80 2.65 4.74
N ALA A 50 -10.60 2.83 4.18
CA ALA A 50 -10.03 1.89 3.23
C ALA A 50 -9.80 0.50 3.84
N LEU A 51 -9.29 0.44 5.08
CA LEU A 51 -9.07 -0.84 5.76
C LEU A 51 -10.40 -1.52 6.15
N ALA A 52 -11.39 -0.74 6.58
CA ALA A 52 -12.73 -1.24 6.86
C ALA A 52 -13.38 -1.84 5.59
N TRP A 53 -13.25 -1.17 4.44
CA TRP A 53 -13.72 -1.69 3.16
C TRP A 53 -13.10 -3.06 2.83
N VAL A 54 -11.80 -3.24 3.06
CA VAL A 54 -11.14 -4.55 2.86
C VAL A 54 -11.68 -5.61 3.83
N HIS A 55 -11.85 -5.27 5.11
CA HIS A 55 -12.42 -6.20 6.10
C HIS A 55 -13.84 -6.67 5.72
N HIS A 56 -14.65 -5.84 5.06
CA HIS A 56 -16.02 -6.18 4.67
C HIS A 56 -16.10 -7.01 3.38
N ARG A 57 -14.97 -7.39 2.75
CA ARG A 57 -14.95 -8.21 1.53
C ARG A 57 -15.32 -9.68 1.77
N GLY A 58 -15.27 -10.15 3.01
CA GLY A 58 -15.63 -11.53 3.38
C GLY A 58 -15.22 -11.88 4.81
N ASN A 59 -15.87 -12.88 5.39
CA ASN A 59 -15.55 -13.35 6.74
C ASN A 59 -14.19 -14.09 6.82
N ASP A 60 -13.64 -14.45 5.67
CA ASP A 60 -12.35 -15.11 5.45
C ASP A 60 -11.23 -14.11 5.10
N VAL A 61 -11.52 -12.80 5.12
CA VAL A 61 -10.56 -11.75 4.76
C VAL A 61 -9.92 -11.14 6.01
N CYS A 62 -8.62 -11.40 6.18
CA CYS A 62 -7.81 -10.84 7.26
C CYS A 62 -6.66 -9.98 6.69
N PRO A 63 -6.86 -8.65 6.49
CA PRO A 63 -5.80 -7.78 6.02
C PRO A 63 -4.67 -7.67 7.05
N ILE A 64 -3.43 -7.62 6.57
CA ILE A 64 -2.20 -7.54 7.38
C ILE A 64 -1.48 -6.19 7.18
N PRO A 65 -2.08 -5.06 7.62
CA PRO A 65 -1.50 -3.75 7.38
C PRO A 65 -0.20 -3.55 8.16
N GLY A 66 0.92 -3.39 7.43
CA GLY A 66 2.22 -3.07 8.01
C GLY A 66 2.35 -1.60 8.42
N THR A 67 3.14 -1.33 9.45
CA THR A 67 3.50 0.03 9.86
C THR A 67 4.77 0.04 10.72
N THR A 68 5.55 1.12 10.66
CA THR A 68 6.71 1.38 11.54
C THR A 68 6.38 2.30 12.71
N ARG A 69 5.14 2.79 12.82
CA ARG A 69 4.72 3.79 13.81
C ARG A 69 3.54 3.30 14.65
N ILE A 70 3.63 3.48 15.97
CA ILE A 70 2.60 3.04 16.93
C ILE A 70 1.25 3.74 16.71
N HIS A 71 1.24 5.03 16.36
CA HIS A 71 -0.03 5.74 16.11
C HIS A 71 -0.81 5.14 14.95
N ASN A 72 -0.12 4.63 13.92
CA ASN A 72 -0.77 3.94 12.80
C ASN A 72 -1.33 2.58 13.24
N VAL A 73 -0.70 1.88 14.18
CA VAL A 73 -1.30 0.65 14.77
C VAL A 73 -2.65 0.97 15.39
N LYS A 74 -2.75 2.07 16.16
CA LYS A 74 -4.01 2.53 16.74
C LYS A 74 -5.05 2.88 15.66
N GLN A 75 -4.63 3.54 14.58
CA GLN A 75 -5.51 3.83 13.44
C GLN A 75 -6.02 2.56 12.77
N ASN A 76 -5.14 1.59 12.49
CA ASN A 76 -5.48 0.31 11.89
C ASN A 76 -6.51 -0.47 12.74
N ILE A 77 -6.30 -0.52 14.07
CA ILE A 77 -7.27 -1.13 15.00
C ILE A 77 -8.62 -0.41 14.94
N GLY A 78 -8.60 0.93 14.89
CA GLY A 78 -9.82 1.73 14.80
C GLY A 78 -10.67 1.46 13.56
N ALA A 79 -10.10 0.92 12.48
CA ALA A 79 -10.87 0.52 11.29
C ALA A 79 -11.92 -0.56 11.59
N LEU A 80 -11.69 -1.42 12.59
CA LEU A 80 -12.63 -2.48 13.00
C LEU A 80 -13.96 -1.93 13.54
N ALA A 81 -13.96 -0.68 14.03
CA ALA A 81 -15.15 0.00 14.53
C ALA A 81 -15.97 0.66 13.40
N VAL A 82 -15.40 0.83 12.21
CA VAL A 82 -16.10 1.42 11.07
C VAL A 82 -17.03 0.38 10.45
N LYS A 83 -18.34 0.63 10.51
CA LYS A 83 -19.37 -0.23 9.91
C LYS A 83 -19.84 0.36 8.59
N LEU A 84 -19.72 -0.37 7.49
CA LEU A 84 -20.15 0.09 6.17
C LEU A 84 -21.52 -0.50 5.82
N THR A 85 -22.42 0.34 5.31
CA THR A 85 -23.69 -0.13 4.75
C THR A 85 -23.48 -0.74 3.36
N ALA A 86 -24.49 -1.43 2.83
CA ALA A 86 -24.42 -1.99 1.48
C ALA A 86 -24.23 -0.90 0.42
N GLU A 87 -24.85 0.25 0.61
CA GLU A 87 -24.75 1.41 -0.29
C GLU A 87 -23.35 2.03 -0.25
N GLU A 88 -22.76 2.17 0.94
CA GLU A 88 -21.38 2.67 1.08
C GLU A 88 -20.35 1.70 0.51
N MET A 89 -20.57 0.39 0.67
CA MET A 89 -19.75 -0.64 0.03
C MET A 89 -19.83 -0.54 -1.49
N ALA A 90 -21.03 -0.37 -2.05
CA ALA A 90 -21.21 -0.19 -3.49
C ALA A 90 -20.55 1.11 -3.99
N GLU A 91 -20.69 2.23 -3.26
CA GLU A 91 -20.04 3.49 -3.62
C GLU A 91 -18.51 3.35 -3.64
N LEU A 92 -17.92 2.64 -2.66
CA LEU A 92 -16.48 2.37 -2.61
C LEU A 92 -16.02 1.43 -3.73
N ASP A 93 -16.78 0.39 -4.03
CA ASP A 93 -16.52 -0.53 -5.15
C ASP A 93 -16.53 0.23 -6.49
N ASP A 94 -17.51 1.12 -6.69
CA ASP A 94 -17.60 1.98 -7.87
C ASP A 94 -16.38 2.92 -7.98
N ILE A 95 -15.99 3.58 -6.88
CA ILE A 95 -14.80 4.44 -6.87
C ILE A 95 -13.54 3.63 -7.21
N ALA A 96 -13.39 2.43 -6.63
CA ALA A 96 -12.23 1.57 -6.86
C ALA A 96 -12.14 1.08 -8.31
N SER A 97 -13.29 0.82 -8.96
CA SER A 97 -13.35 0.38 -10.36
C SER A 97 -12.85 1.44 -11.36
N LEU A 98 -12.89 2.72 -10.97
CA LEU A 98 -12.50 3.86 -11.83
C LEU A 98 -11.02 4.22 -11.75
N VAL A 99 -10.24 3.55 -10.89
CA VAL A 99 -8.81 3.84 -10.71
C VAL A 99 -8.05 3.54 -12.01
N LYS A 100 -7.28 4.53 -12.48
CA LYS A 100 -6.47 4.39 -13.69
C LYS A 100 -5.03 3.99 -13.39
N GLY A 101 -4.49 3.15 -14.27
CA GLY A 101 -3.14 2.59 -14.19
C GLY A 101 -3.10 1.25 -13.46
N ASP A 102 -2.27 0.36 -13.98
CA ASP A 102 -2.02 -0.94 -13.37
C ASP A 102 -1.35 -0.80 -12.00
N ARG A 103 -1.59 -1.81 -11.14
CA ARG A 103 -0.95 -1.89 -9.83
C ARG A 103 0.57 -2.05 -9.95
N TYR A 104 1.02 -2.78 -10.97
CA TYR A 104 2.43 -3.03 -11.22
C TYR A 104 2.79 -2.63 -12.65
N GLY A 105 3.87 -1.86 -12.80
CA GLY A 105 4.49 -1.60 -14.09
C GLY A 105 5.54 -2.64 -14.43
N PRO A 106 6.02 -2.70 -15.68
CA PRO A 106 7.04 -3.66 -16.10
C PRO A 106 8.33 -3.52 -15.27
N GLU A 107 8.68 -2.29 -14.87
CA GLU A 107 9.87 -1.91 -14.05
C GLU A 107 9.95 -2.54 -12.66
N ILE A 108 8.90 -3.22 -12.18
CA ILE A 108 8.84 -3.81 -10.84
C ILE A 108 9.35 -5.27 -10.82
N ALA A 109 9.76 -5.82 -11.98
CA ALA A 109 10.28 -7.17 -12.07
C ALA A 109 11.55 -7.35 -11.20
N THR A 110 11.43 -8.11 -10.11
CA THR A 110 12.48 -8.25 -9.08
C THR A 110 13.75 -8.93 -9.61
N TRP A 111 13.59 -9.86 -10.56
CA TRP A 111 14.68 -10.63 -11.17
C TRP A 111 15.73 -9.77 -11.88
N ARG A 112 15.40 -8.53 -12.28
CA ARG A 112 16.34 -7.63 -13.00
C ARG A 112 17.52 -7.17 -12.15
N HIS A 113 17.42 -7.25 -10.83
CA HIS A 113 18.45 -6.79 -9.91
C HIS A 113 18.84 -7.86 -8.88
N GLU A 114 18.44 -9.12 -9.11
CA GLU A 114 18.79 -10.27 -8.28
C GLU A 114 20.21 -10.75 -8.61
N GLU A 115 21.20 -9.95 -8.21
CA GLU A 115 22.60 -10.38 -8.22
C GLU A 115 22.95 -11.08 -6.90
N THR A 116 23.58 -12.25 -6.98
CA THR A 116 24.19 -12.89 -5.82
C THR A 116 25.61 -12.34 -5.67
N PRO A 117 25.96 -11.67 -4.56
CA PRO A 117 27.32 -11.16 -4.36
C PRO A 117 28.34 -12.29 -4.48
N PRO A 118 29.41 -12.12 -5.28
CA PRO A 118 30.38 -13.17 -5.50
C PRO A 118 31.08 -13.53 -4.18
N LEU A 119 31.50 -14.79 -4.01
CA LEU A 119 32.15 -15.25 -2.78
C LEU A 119 33.34 -14.37 -2.35
N SER A 120 34.04 -13.75 -3.31
CA SER A 120 35.14 -12.81 -3.07
C SER A 120 34.73 -11.52 -2.35
N SER A 121 33.47 -11.10 -2.40
CA SER A 121 32.97 -9.91 -1.70
C SER A 121 32.53 -10.18 -0.26
N TRP A 122 32.57 -11.43 0.19
CA TRP A 122 32.12 -11.81 1.53
C TRP A 122 33.24 -11.53 2.54
N LYS A 123 32.96 -10.71 3.55
CA LYS A 123 33.90 -10.52 4.67
C LYS A 123 33.72 -11.67 5.67
N VAL A 124 34.77 -12.46 5.86
CA VAL A 124 34.80 -13.47 6.92
C VAL A 124 34.87 -12.73 8.26
N ILE A 125 33.83 -12.86 9.08
CA ILE A 125 33.85 -12.35 10.47
C ILE A 125 34.56 -13.41 11.30
N ASN A 126 35.87 -13.24 11.51
CA ASN A 126 36.62 -14.06 12.45
C ASN A 126 36.27 -13.60 13.87
N ASN A 127 35.28 -14.26 14.48
CA ASN A 127 35.07 -14.17 15.93
C ASN A 127 35.98 -15.22 16.58
N ALA A 128 37.14 -14.77 17.06
CA ALA A 128 37.94 -15.50 18.04
C ALA A 128 37.44 -15.18 19.45
#